data_AF-A0A9X0P1E3-F1
#
_entry.id   AF-A0A9X0P1E3-F1
#
_cell.length_a   1.000
_cell.length_b   1.000
_cell.length_c   1.000
_cell.angle_alpha   90.00
_cell.angle_beta   90.00
_cell.angle_gamma   90.00
#
_symmetry.space_group_name_H-M   'P 1'
#
loop_
_entity.id
_entity.type
_entity.pdbx_description
1 polymer ?
#
loop_
_entity_poly.entity_id
_entity_poly.type
_entity_poly.pdbx_seq_one_letter_code
_entity_poly.pdbx_strand_id
1 'polypeptide(L)'
;MPREQSYILAFAGLTILAWQTGFGTLALMPFTLLATWFHEMAHGLSAIALGAEFHRLVIFANGSGFAEFSGSIGHLGQAAIAAAGLLGPSVAGCLLIVASRSRRATQLALLVLASALAISTAVWVRSVAGWVVLPLFAAAAGYIALRGSAKWQRITAEFLGVQGVVSVYQDLGYLFSPGGTVGGMSARSDTGLIADALFLPYWFWGGLITLTILVMVWLSLRFASRY
;
A
#
# COMPACT_ATOMS: atom_id res chain seq x y z
N MET A 1 -23.67 -16.18 2.01
CA MET A 1 -22.29 -15.83 1.62
C MET A 1 -21.36 -16.86 2.21
N PRO A 2 -20.33 -17.35 1.50
CA PRO A 2 -19.31 -18.20 2.11
C PRO A 2 -18.73 -17.46 3.31
N ARG A 3 -18.56 -18.15 4.45
CA ARG A 3 -18.09 -17.61 5.75
C ARG A 3 -16.77 -16.81 5.66
N GLU A 4 -16.07 -16.99 4.55
CA GLU A 4 -14.76 -16.42 4.21
C GLU A 4 -14.82 -14.97 3.73
N GLN A 5 -15.84 -14.61 2.93
CA GLN A 5 -16.03 -13.22 2.50
C GLN A 5 -16.51 -12.32 3.64
N SER A 6 -17.10 -12.91 4.68
CA SER A 6 -17.60 -12.18 5.84
C SER A 6 -16.49 -11.44 6.59
N TYR A 7 -15.29 -12.01 6.73
CA TYR A 7 -14.19 -11.33 7.43
C TYR A 7 -13.65 -10.15 6.63
N ILE A 8 -13.42 -10.32 5.32
CA ILE A 8 -12.91 -9.25 4.45
C ILE A 8 -13.87 -8.06 4.44
N LEU A 9 -15.16 -8.31 4.24
CA LEU A 9 -16.18 -7.26 4.25
C LEU A 9 -16.33 -6.62 5.64
N ALA A 10 -16.27 -7.41 6.71
CA ALA A 10 -16.31 -6.88 8.08
C ALA A 10 -15.10 -6.00 8.37
N PHE A 11 -13.88 -6.43 8.01
CA PHE A 11 -12.68 -5.61 8.17
C PHE A 11 -12.78 -4.32 7.36
N ALA A 12 -13.25 -4.37 6.12
CA ALA A 12 -13.40 -3.18 5.29
C ALA A 12 -14.41 -2.20 5.92
N GLY A 13 -15.60 -2.69 6.29
CA GLY A 13 -16.64 -1.88 6.92
C GLY A 13 -16.19 -1.29 8.26
N LEU A 14 -15.58 -2.09 9.13
CA LEU A 14 -15.08 -1.63 10.44
C LEU A 14 -13.96 -0.60 10.28
N THR A 15 -13.07 -0.77 9.31
CA THR A 15 -11.99 0.18 9.04
C THR A 15 -12.56 1.53 8.59
N ILE A 16 -13.50 1.52 7.64
CA ILE A 16 -14.16 2.73 7.13
C ILE A 16 -14.91 3.45 8.26
N LEU A 17 -15.63 2.70 9.10
CA LEU A 17 -16.37 3.26 10.24
C LEU A 17 -15.44 3.82 11.32
N ALA A 18 -14.33 3.13 11.61
CA ALA A 18 -13.37 3.58 12.60
C ALA A 18 -12.73 4.93 12.22
N TRP A 19 -12.42 5.14 10.93
CA TRP A 19 -11.91 6.42 10.44
C TRP A 19 -12.88 7.61 10.56
N GLN A 20 -14.17 7.35 10.77
CA GLN A 20 -15.14 8.43 11.04
C GLN A 20 -14.98 9.00 12.46
N THR A 21 -14.10 8.42 13.29
CA THR A 21 -13.88 8.82 14.68
C THR A 21 -12.42 9.18 14.92
N GLY A 22 -12.15 10.17 15.78
CA GLY A 22 -10.77 10.55 16.12
C GLY A 22 -9.97 9.39 16.75
N PHE A 23 -10.60 8.61 17.62
CA PHE A 23 -9.97 7.43 18.23
C PHE A 23 -9.64 6.36 17.19
N GLY A 24 -10.58 6.05 16.28
CA GLY A 24 -10.35 5.02 15.26
C GLY A 24 -9.26 5.42 14.27
N THR A 25 -9.18 6.70 13.90
CA THR A 25 -8.05 7.22 13.10
C THR A 25 -6.71 7.05 13.80
N LEU A 26 -6.61 7.36 15.10
CA LEU A 26 -5.40 7.13 15.87
C LEU A 26 -5.06 5.63 15.98
N ALA A 27 -6.05 4.78 16.22
CA ALA A 27 -5.87 3.33 16.33
C ALA A 27 -5.42 2.69 15.01
N LEU A 28 -5.87 3.23 13.88
CA LEU A 28 -5.52 2.75 12.54
C LEU A 28 -4.24 3.37 11.98
N MET A 29 -3.67 4.37 12.65
CA MET A 29 -2.46 5.07 12.20
C MET A 29 -1.29 4.13 11.84
N PRO A 30 -0.98 3.05 12.60
CA PRO A 30 0.08 2.12 12.20
C PRO A 30 -0.18 1.47 10.84
N PHE A 31 -1.44 1.19 10.49
CA PHE A 31 -1.82 0.62 9.20
C PHE A 31 -1.83 1.66 8.09
N THR A 32 -2.18 2.91 8.39
CA THR A 32 -1.96 4.03 7.47
C THR A 32 -0.48 4.18 7.13
N LEU A 33 0.43 4.10 8.12
CA LEU A 33 1.89 4.14 7.88
C LEU A 33 2.39 2.94 7.05
N LEU A 34 1.80 1.76 7.25
CA LEU A 34 2.08 0.59 6.41
C LEU A 34 1.61 0.80 4.97
N ALA A 35 0.45 1.45 4.77
CA ALA A 35 -0.04 1.81 3.43
C ALA A 35 0.88 2.84 2.76
N THR A 36 1.35 3.85 3.50
CA THR A 36 2.39 4.79 3.03
C THR A 36 3.64 4.04 2.61
N TRP A 37 4.10 3.05 3.39
CA TRP A 37 5.26 2.24 3.00
C TRP A 37 5.02 1.48 1.69
N PHE A 38 3.86 0.87 1.48
CA PHE A 38 3.54 0.21 0.21
C PHE A 38 3.58 1.19 -0.98
N HIS A 39 3.03 2.39 -0.78
CA HIS A 39 3.03 3.45 -1.79
C HIS A 39 4.46 3.88 -2.15
N GLU A 40 5.25 4.30 -1.16
CA GLU A 40 6.60 4.80 -1.39
C GLU A 40 7.57 3.72 -1.87
N MET A 41 7.42 2.47 -1.40
CA MET A 41 8.20 1.36 -1.94
C MET A 41 7.86 1.08 -3.39
N ALA A 42 6.61 1.25 -3.82
CA ALA A 42 6.23 1.04 -5.21
C ALA A 42 6.87 2.10 -6.13
N HIS A 43 6.97 3.36 -5.68
CA HIS A 43 7.77 4.39 -6.37
C HIS A 43 9.23 3.96 -6.49
N GLY A 44 9.87 3.64 -5.36
CA GLY A 44 11.29 3.30 -5.30
C GLY A 44 11.66 2.06 -6.13
N LEU A 45 10.86 1.00 -6.05
CA LEU A 45 11.08 -0.23 -6.81
C LEU A 45 10.85 -0.03 -8.31
N SER A 46 9.83 0.75 -8.70
CA SER A 46 9.62 1.11 -10.10
C SER A 46 10.75 1.99 -10.64
N ALA A 47 11.28 2.91 -9.82
CA ALA A 47 12.44 3.71 -10.18
C ALA A 47 13.66 2.81 -10.46
N ILE A 48 13.97 1.86 -9.57
CA ILE A 48 15.03 0.87 -9.77
C ILE A 48 14.80 0.07 -11.06
N ALA A 49 13.58 -0.41 -11.29
CA ALA A 49 13.24 -1.20 -12.47
C ALA A 49 13.42 -0.42 -13.79
N LEU A 50 13.31 0.91 -13.75
CA LEU A 50 13.51 1.81 -14.87
C LEU A 50 14.94 2.36 -14.97
N GLY A 51 15.88 1.84 -14.15
CA GLY A 51 17.29 2.20 -14.19
C GLY A 51 17.65 3.46 -13.41
N ALA A 52 16.76 3.96 -12.56
CA ALA A 52 17.08 5.03 -11.62
C ALA A 52 17.59 4.47 -10.28
N GLU A 53 18.28 5.33 -9.53
CA GLU A 53 18.80 5.01 -8.21
C GLU A 53 17.80 5.42 -7.13
N PHE A 54 17.41 4.48 -6.27
CA PHE A 54 16.52 4.74 -5.13
C PHE A 54 17.34 4.98 -3.85
N HIS A 55 17.33 6.22 -3.37
CA HIS A 55 18.20 6.69 -2.30
C HIS A 55 17.64 6.44 -0.91
N ARG A 56 16.41 6.86 -0.66
CA ARG A 56 15.78 6.74 0.66
C ARG A 56 14.26 6.79 0.61
N LEU A 57 13.68 6.24 1.67
CA LEU A 57 12.26 6.26 1.96
C LEU A 57 12.04 6.96 3.31
N VAL A 58 11.21 8.00 3.32
CA VAL A 58 10.82 8.74 4.53
C VAL A 58 9.34 8.56 4.77
N ILE A 59 8.97 8.18 5.99
CA ILE A 59 7.58 8.06 6.45
C ILE A 59 7.40 8.99 7.63
N PHE A 60 6.42 9.89 7.56
CA PHE A 60 6.07 10.79 8.64
C PHE A 60 4.94 10.22 9.50
N ALA A 61 4.94 10.57 10.78
CA ALA A 61 3.94 10.07 11.74
C ALA A 61 2.49 10.48 11.42
N ASN A 62 2.29 11.45 10.51
CA ASN A 62 0.99 11.88 10.03
C ASN A 62 0.44 11.07 8.84
N GLY A 63 1.16 10.02 8.39
CA GLY A 63 0.75 9.18 7.26
C GLY A 63 1.27 9.64 5.90
N SER A 64 1.87 10.82 5.79
CA SER A 64 2.56 11.22 4.56
C SER A 64 3.95 10.57 4.47
N GLY A 65 4.49 10.49 3.26
CA GLY A 65 5.82 9.97 3.01
C GLY A 65 6.37 10.46 1.68
N PHE A 66 7.62 10.08 1.41
CA PHE A 66 8.20 10.19 0.07
C PHE A 66 9.31 9.17 -0.15
N ALA A 67 9.44 8.73 -1.39
CA ALA A 67 10.57 8.01 -1.94
C ALA A 67 11.46 8.97 -2.75
N GLU A 68 12.72 9.11 -2.34
CA GLU A 68 13.70 9.89 -3.08
C GLU A 68 14.51 9.00 -4.00
N PHE A 69 14.48 9.31 -5.30
CA PHE A 69 15.22 8.62 -6.33
C PHE A 69 15.79 9.62 -7.34
N SER A 70 16.84 9.23 -8.05
CA SER A 70 17.43 10.06 -9.12
C SER A 70 17.84 9.21 -10.31
N GLY A 71 17.76 9.80 -11.50
CA GLY A 71 18.18 9.14 -12.74
C GLY A 71 17.56 9.81 -13.94
N SER A 72 18.07 9.51 -15.13
CA SER A 72 17.48 9.99 -16.38
C SER A 72 16.27 9.13 -16.73
N ILE A 73 15.09 9.53 -16.26
CA ILE A 73 13.83 8.84 -16.50
C ILE A 73 13.03 9.66 -17.50
N GLY A 74 12.68 9.08 -18.65
CA GLY A 74 11.82 9.75 -19.63
C GLY A 74 10.39 9.94 -19.10
N HIS A 75 9.60 10.78 -19.76
CA HIS A 75 8.22 11.10 -19.33
C HIS A 75 7.36 9.86 -19.06
N LEU A 76 7.43 8.84 -19.94
CA LEU A 76 6.70 7.58 -19.73
C LEU A 76 7.14 6.85 -18.45
N GLY A 77 8.44 6.87 -18.14
CA GLY A 77 8.96 6.27 -16.92
C GLY A 77 8.52 7.04 -15.68
N GLN A 78 8.51 8.38 -15.75
CA GLN A 78 8.01 9.22 -14.64
C GLN A 78 6.53 8.96 -14.35
N ALA A 79 5.70 8.87 -15.40
CA ALA A 79 4.31 8.49 -15.27
C ALA A 79 4.12 7.07 -14.71
N ALA A 80 4.96 6.12 -15.13
CA ALA A 80 4.92 4.74 -14.64
C ALA A 80 5.29 4.64 -13.16
N ILE A 81 6.31 5.38 -12.70
CA ILE A 81 6.68 5.46 -11.28
C ILE A 81 5.54 6.04 -10.47
N ALA A 82 5.03 7.21 -10.89
CA ALA A 82 3.91 7.87 -10.22
C ALA A 82 2.67 6.95 -10.10
N ALA A 83 2.32 6.25 -11.18
CA ALA A 83 1.23 5.28 -11.17
C ALA A 83 1.52 4.08 -10.25
N ALA A 84 2.78 3.64 -10.15
CA ALA A 84 3.16 2.54 -9.27
C ALA A 84 2.90 2.86 -7.80
N GLY A 85 3.21 4.08 -7.33
CA GLY A 85 2.87 4.50 -5.96
C GLY A 85 1.40 4.37 -5.65
N LEU A 86 0.54 4.90 -6.53
CA LEU A 86 -0.92 4.85 -6.38
C LEU A 86 -1.49 3.42 -6.41
N LEU A 87 -0.92 2.54 -7.23
CA LEU A 87 -1.36 1.14 -7.35
C LEU A 87 -0.77 0.22 -6.28
N GLY A 88 0.40 0.55 -5.71
CA GLY A 88 1.19 -0.29 -4.82
C GLY A 88 0.40 -0.91 -3.66
N PRO A 89 -0.27 -0.10 -2.81
CA PRO A 89 -1.06 -0.61 -1.69
C PRO A 89 -2.16 -1.59 -2.13
N SER A 90 -2.85 -1.28 -3.22
CA SER A 90 -3.93 -2.14 -3.75
C SER A 90 -3.42 -3.43 -4.36
N VAL A 91 -2.28 -3.40 -5.08
CA VAL A 91 -1.61 -4.60 -5.60
C VAL A 91 -1.25 -5.52 -4.44
N ALA A 92 -0.52 -5.00 -3.45
CA ALA A 92 -0.12 -5.77 -2.28
C ALA A 92 -1.31 -6.32 -1.51
N GLY A 93 -2.34 -5.49 -1.32
CA GLY A 93 -3.56 -5.87 -0.63
C GLY A 93 -4.31 -7.01 -1.32
N CYS A 94 -4.51 -6.90 -2.64
CA CYS A 94 -5.13 -7.93 -3.46
C CYS A 94 -4.34 -9.24 -3.44
N LEU A 95 -3.01 -9.18 -3.51
CA LEU A 95 -2.15 -10.38 -3.47
C LEU A 95 -2.24 -11.10 -2.12
N LEU A 96 -2.29 -10.36 -1.01
CA LEU A 96 -2.49 -10.93 0.34
C LEU A 96 -3.86 -11.61 0.47
N ILE A 97 -4.92 -10.96 -0.04
CA ILE A 97 -6.28 -11.54 -0.08
C ILE A 97 -6.30 -12.82 -0.92
N VAL A 98 -5.67 -12.83 -2.08
CA VAL A 98 -5.61 -14.03 -2.93
C VAL A 98 -4.80 -15.15 -2.26
N ALA A 99 -3.68 -14.81 -1.61
CA ALA A 99 -2.83 -15.76 -0.91
C ALA A 99 -3.51 -16.38 0.32
N SER A 100 -4.52 -15.73 0.91
CA SER A 100 -5.24 -16.23 2.09
C SER A 100 -6.01 -17.54 1.83
N ARG A 101 -6.24 -17.89 0.56
CA ARG A 101 -6.93 -19.13 0.12
C ARG A 101 -6.17 -20.41 0.46
N SER A 102 -4.84 -20.34 0.57
CA SER A 102 -3.99 -21.52 0.78
C SER A 102 -3.04 -21.27 1.92
N ARG A 103 -3.00 -22.17 2.90
CA ARG A 103 -2.10 -22.07 4.05
C ARG A 103 -0.64 -21.82 3.63
N ARG A 104 -0.16 -22.53 2.61
CA ARG A 104 1.21 -22.37 2.10
C ARG A 104 1.41 -20.99 1.48
N ALA A 105 0.47 -20.54 0.64
CA ALA A 105 0.55 -19.23 0.00
C ALA A 105 0.46 -18.09 1.04
N THR A 106 -0.42 -18.22 2.03
CA THR A 106 -0.56 -17.27 3.15
C THR A 106 0.74 -17.15 3.93
N GLN A 107 1.31 -18.29 4.33
CA GLN A 107 2.57 -18.32 5.06
C GLN A 107 3.70 -17.66 4.24
N LEU A 108 3.82 -18.02 2.96
CA LEU A 108 4.82 -17.41 2.07
C LEU A 108 4.61 -15.91 1.92
N ALA A 109 3.37 -15.46 1.70
CA ALA A 109 3.06 -14.04 1.54
C ALA A 109 3.41 -13.23 2.80
N LEU A 110 3.12 -13.75 3.99
CA LEU A 110 3.50 -13.11 5.25
C LEU A 110 5.02 -13.08 5.46
N LEU A 111 5.75 -14.14 5.06
CA LEU A 111 7.22 -14.16 5.11
C LEU A 111 7.85 -13.17 4.13
N VAL A 112 7.31 -13.08 2.92
CA VAL A 112 7.74 -12.11 1.92
C VAL A 112 7.49 -10.69 2.42
N LEU A 113 6.30 -10.42 2.97
CA LEU A 113 6.00 -9.12 3.58
C LEU A 113 6.96 -8.80 4.73
N ALA A 114 7.17 -9.74 5.66
CA ALA A 114 8.08 -9.56 6.79
C ALA A 114 9.52 -9.26 6.33
N SER A 115 10.00 -10.01 5.33
CA SER A 115 11.34 -9.83 4.77
C SER A 115 11.47 -8.51 4.03
N ALA A 116 10.48 -8.14 3.21
CA ALA A 116 10.45 -6.88 2.48
C ALA A 116 10.45 -5.69 3.44
N LEU A 117 9.67 -5.74 4.52
CA LEU A 117 9.67 -4.71 5.57
C LEU A 117 11.03 -4.62 6.27
N ALA A 118 11.60 -5.75 6.70
CA ALA A 118 12.89 -5.75 7.40
C ALA A 118 14.04 -5.25 6.51
N ILE A 119 14.14 -5.75 5.28
CA ILE A 119 15.19 -5.38 4.32
C ILE A 119 15.03 -3.93 3.92
N SER A 120 13.84 -3.49 3.53
CA SER A 120 13.65 -2.10 3.12
C SER A 120 13.87 -1.11 4.26
N THR A 121 13.53 -1.50 5.49
CA THR A 121 13.81 -0.68 6.68
C THR A 121 15.32 -0.46 6.84
N ALA A 122 16.11 -1.51 6.74
CA ALA A 122 17.57 -1.40 6.83
C ALA A 122 18.17 -0.60 5.66
N VAL A 123 17.74 -0.90 4.43
CA VAL A 123 18.38 -0.37 3.22
C VAL A 123 17.95 1.07 2.92
N TRP A 124 16.65 1.37 2.90
CA TRP A 124 16.13 2.66 2.39
C TRP A 124 15.48 3.54 3.45
N VAL A 125 14.95 3.01 4.56
CA VAL A 125 14.16 3.84 5.48
C VAL A 125 15.04 4.76 6.31
N ARG A 126 14.72 6.06 6.27
CA ARG A 126 15.46 7.13 6.96
C ARG A 126 14.54 8.03 7.81
N SER A 127 13.56 7.42 8.47
CA SER A 127 12.59 8.13 9.32
C SER A 127 12.34 7.40 10.64
N VAL A 128 12.10 8.14 11.73
CA VAL A 128 11.83 7.55 13.06
C VAL A 128 10.56 6.72 13.04
N ALA A 129 9.48 7.23 12.45
CA ALA A 129 8.21 6.52 12.35
C ALA A 129 8.38 5.17 11.62
N GLY A 130 9.13 5.16 10.51
CA GLY A 130 9.46 3.93 9.78
C GLY A 130 10.26 2.94 10.61
N TRP A 131 11.31 3.39 11.32
CA TRP A 131 12.14 2.54 12.18
C TRP A 131 11.43 1.99 13.41
N VAL A 132 10.31 2.59 13.83
CA VAL A 132 9.47 2.05 14.90
C VAL A 132 8.43 1.09 14.33
N VAL A 133 7.67 1.53 13.33
CA VAL A 133 6.46 0.82 12.89
C VAL A 133 6.77 -0.38 11.99
N LEU A 134 7.69 -0.24 11.04
CA LEU A 134 7.93 -1.29 10.05
C LEU A 134 8.59 -2.55 10.66
N PRO A 135 9.59 -2.44 11.57
CA PRO A 135 10.11 -3.62 12.25
C PRO A 135 9.07 -4.34 13.11
N LEU A 136 8.12 -3.62 13.72
CA LEU A 136 7.03 -4.24 14.48
C LEU A 136 6.12 -5.05 13.55
N PHE A 137 5.75 -4.51 12.38
CA PHE A 137 5.00 -5.26 11.38
C PHE A 137 5.80 -6.45 10.84
N ALA A 138 7.10 -6.29 10.59
CA ALA A 138 7.97 -7.36 10.12
C ALA A 138 8.03 -8.51 11.14
N ALA A 139 8.26 -8.18 12.41
CA ALA A 139 8.30 -9.16 13.50
C ALA A 139 6.94 -9.85 13.70
N ALA A 140 5.84 -9.10 13.70
CA ALA A 140 4.50 -9.66 13.84
C ALA A 140 4.13 -10.58 12.68
N ALA A 141 4.32 -10.13 11.43
CA ALA A 141 4.05 -10.93 10.24
C ALA A 141 4.94 -12.19 10.19
N GLY A 142 6.23 -12.06 10.48
CA GLY A 142 7.17 -13.19 10.55
C GLY A 142 6.82 -14.18 11.66
N TYR A 143 6.48 -13.70 12.85
CA TYR A 143 6.04 -14.54 13.96
C TYR A 143 4.77 -15.32 13.61
N ILE A 144 3.75 -14.65 13.06
CA ILE A 144 2.49 -15.30 12.66
C ILE A 144 2.73 -16.29 11.52
N ALA A 145 3.61 -15.97 10.56
CA ALA A 145 3.96 -16.88 9.49
C ALA A 145 4.67 -18.16 9.98
N LEU A 146 5.57 -18.04 10.96
CA LEU A 146 6.39 -19.17 11.42
C LEU A 146 5.75 -19.97 12.57
N ARG A 147 4.98 -19.30 13.44
CA ARG A 147 4.44 -19.86 14.68
C ARG A 147 2.91 -19.79 14.79
N GLY A 148 2.26 -18.96 13.98
CA GLY A 148 0.81 -18.81 14.00
C GLY A 148 0.07 -20.05 13.49
N SER A 149 -1.14 -20.27 14.02
CA SER A 149 -2.04 -21.29 13.47
C SER A 149 -2.54 -20.88 12.08
N ALA A 150 -3.01 -21.84 11.28
CA ALA A 150 -3.54 -21.58 9.94
C ALA A 150 -4.67 -20.53 9.95
N LYS A 151 -5.49 -20.52 11.02
CA LYS A 151 -6.53 -19.51 11.24
C LYS A 151 -5.93 -18.11 11.37
N TRP A 152 -4.93 -17.93 12.22
CA TRP A 152 -4.32 -16.62 12.45
C TRP A 152 -3.52 -16.12 11.25
N GLN A 153 -2.78 -17.01 10.57
CA GLN A 153 -2.10 -16.67 9.30
C GLN A 153 -3.08 -16.07 8.30
N ARG A 154 -4.21 -16.77 8.10
CA ARG A 154 -5.24 -16.35 7.15
C ARG A 154 -5.88 -15.02 7.56
N ILE A 155 -6.33 -14.90 8.81
CA ILE A 155 -6.97 -13.68 9.32
C ILE A 155 -6.02 -12.48 9.18
N THR A 156 -4.74 -12.65 9.49
CA THR A 156 -3.74 -11.59 9.35
C THR A 156 -3.54 -11.20 7.89
N ALA A 157 -3.43 -12.16 6.98
CA ALA A 157 -3.28 -11.86 5.55
C ALA A 157 -4.53 -11.15 4.98
N GLU A 158 -5.73 -11.62 5.33
CA GLU A 158 -6.98 -10.95 4.94
C GLU A 158 -7.08 -9.54 5.50
N PHE A 159 -6.75 -9.36 6.78
CA PHE A 159 -6.82 -8.06 7.45
C PHE A 159 -5.81 -7.06 6.86
N LEU A 160 -4.54 -7.43 6.75
CA LEU A 160 -3.51 -6.58 6.12
C LEU A 160 -3.83 -6.31 4.65
N GLY A 161 -4.38 -7.33 3.96
CA GLY A 161 -4.84 -7.19 2.58
C GLY A 161 -5.93 -6.15 2.41
N VAL A 162 -6.92 -6.17 3.32
CA VAL A 162 -7.98 -5.16 3.39
C VAL A 162 -7.41 -3.78 3.70
N GLN A 163 -6.48 -3.64 4.65
CA GLN A 163 -5.88 -2.33 4.95
C GLN A 163 -5.20 -1.72 3.71
N GLY A 164 -4.46 -2.51 2.92
CA GLY A 164 -3.81 -2.03 1.69
C GLY A 164 -4.78 -1.63 0.58
N VAL A 165 -5.93 -2.32 0.46
CA VAL A 165 -6.98 -1.94 -0.51
C VAL A 165 -7.76 -0.71 -0.05
N VAL A 166 -8.15 -0.69 1.23
CA VAL A 166 -9.05 0.33 1.78
C VAL A 166 -8.32 1.64 2.04
N SER A 167 -6.98 1.65 2.15
CA SER A 167 -6.20 2.90 2.26
C SER A 167 -6.45 3.87 1.11
N VAL A 168 -6.76 3.36 -0.10
CA VAL A 168 -7.12 4.18 -1.27
C VAL A 168 -8.31 5.10 -0.98
N TYR A 169 -9.22 4.70 -0.10
CA TYR A 169 -10.35 5.52 0.32
C TYR A 169 -9.88 6.81 1.04
N GLN A 170 -8.84 6.72 1.87
CA GLN A 170 -8.26 7.89 2.53
C GLN A 170 -7.56 8.81 1.52
N ASP A 171 -6.99 8.21 0.47
CA ASP A 171 -6.21 8.91 -0.56
C ASP A 171 -7.06 9.46 -1.71
N LEU A 172 -8.38 9.25 -1.74
CA LEU A 172 -9.24 9.76 -2.83
C LEU A 172 -9.09 11.28 -3.01
N GLY A 173 -9.00 12.05 -1.92
CA GLY A 173 -8.76 13.49 -1.99
C GLY A 173 -7.42 13.84 -2.64
N TYR A 174 -6.37 13.06 -2.34
CA TYR A 174 -5.04 13.22 -2.93
C TYR A 174 -5.01 12.82 -4.41
N LEU A 175 -5.68 11.72 -4.75
CA LEU A 175 -5.75 11.15 -6.10
C LEU A 175 -6.44 12.09 -7.10
N PHE A 176 -7.38 12.90 -6.64
CA PHE A 176 -8.07 13.94 -7.43
C PHE A 176 -7.62 15.37 -7.06
N SER A 177 -6.39 15.54 -6.56
CA SER A 177 -5.76 16.85 -6.35
C SER A 177 -4.56 17.03 -7.27
N PRO A 178 -4.22 18.26 -7.72
CA PRO A 178 -2.98 18.54 -8.44
C PRO A 178 -1.72 18.50 -7.54
N GLY A 179 -1.89 18.53 -6.21
CA GLY A 179 -0.78 18.58 -5.27
C GLY A 179 -1.23 18.57 -3.80
N GLY A 180 -0.25 18.60 -2.91
CA GLY A 180 -0.47 18.58 -1.47
C GLY A 180 0.74 19.10 -0.71
N THR A 181 0.76 18.81 0.59
CA THR A 181 1.92 19.10 1.45
C THR A 181 2.50 17.80 1.98
N VAL A 182 3.79 17.59 1.77
CA VAL A 182 4.55 16.44 2.26
C VAL A 182 5.69 16.97 3.12
N GLY A 183 5.73 16.57 4.39
CA GLY A 183 6.73 17.10 5.34
C GLY A 183 6.71 18.63 5.47
N GLY A 184 5.56 19.28 5.22
CA GLY A 184 5.42 20.74 5.27
C GLY A 184 5.81 21.50 4.00
N MET A 185 6.27 20.81 2.95
CA MET A 185 6.60 21.41 1.66
C MET A 185 5.52 21.11 0.61
N SER A 186 5.29 22.04 -0.31
CA SER A 186 4.40 21.81 -1.45
C SER A 186 4.99 20.73 -2.36
N ALA A 187 4.21 19.70 -2.62
CA ALA A 187 4.56 18.60 -3.51
C ALA A 187 3.45 18.39 -4.55
N ARG A 188 3.83 18.05 -5.78
CA ARG A 188 2.88 17.56 -6.78
C ARG A 188 2.34 16.20 -6.33
N SER A 189 1.07 15.94 -6.61
CA SER A 189 0.50 14.62 -6.42
C SER A 189 0.98 13.68 -7.53
N ASP A 190 0.87 12.38 -7.33
CA ASP A 190 1.24 11.42 -8.37
C ASP A 190 0.39 11.56 -9.63
N THR A 191 -0.91 11.82 -9.51
CA THR A 191 -1.77 12.10 -10.67
C THR A 191 -1.39 13.42 -11.34
N GLY A 192 -0.89 14.39 -10.58
CA GLY A 192 -0.28 15.61 -11.10
C GLY A 192 1.02 15.34 -11.86
N LEU A 193 1.88 14.45 -11.36
CA LEU A 193 3.12 14.03 -12.03
C LEU A 193 2.82 13.25 -13.32
N ILE A 194 1.81 12.38 -13.32
CA ILE A 194 1.33 11.71 -14.53
C ILE A 194 0.81 12.74 -15.53
N ALA A 195 0.06 13.75 -15.08
CA ALA A 195 -0.46 14.80 -15.94
C ALA A 195 0.63 15.73 -16.50
N ASP A 196 1.73 15.96 -15.77
CA ASP A 196 2.88 16.72 -16.30
C ASP A 196 3.68 15.91 -17.33
N ALA A 197 3.72 14.59 -17.15
CA ALA A 197 4.44 13.68 -18.04
C ALA A 197 3.64 13.27 -19.28
N LEU A 198 2.32 13.22 -19.17
CA LEU A 198 1.39 12.78 -20.23
C LEU A 198 0.44 13.91 -20.63
N PHE A 199 -0.45 13.65 -21.58
CA PHE A 199 -1.27 14.70 -22.22
C PHE A 199 -2.62 14.98 -21.54
N LEU A 200 -3.09 14.11 -20.65
CA LEU A 200 -4.41 14.22 -20.02
C LEU A 200 -4.32 14.82 -18.60
N PRO A 201 -5.38 15.51 -18.14
CA PRO A 201 -5.40 16.14 -16.82
C PRO A 201 -5.41 15.12 -15.67
N TYR A 202 -4.98 15.55 -14.48
CA TYR A 202 -4.82 14.69 -13.31
C TYR A 202 -6.11 13.94 -12.91
N TRP A 203 -7.29 14.55 -13.07
CA TRP A 203 -8.57 13.91 -12.73
C TRP A 203 -8.90 12.72 -13.64
N PHE A 204 -8.45 12.75 -14.90
CA PHE A 204 -8.61 11.62 -15.82
C PHE A 204 -7.78 10.43 -15.34
N TRP A 205 -6.51 10.67 -15.02
CA TRP A 205 -5.62 9.65 -14.50
C TRP A 205 -6.08 9.10 -13.14
N GLY A 206 -6.59 9.97 -12.28
CA GLY A 206 -7.24 9.56 -11.04
C GLY A 206 -8.44 8.64 -11.28
N GLY A 207 -9.32 8.98 -12.22
CA GLY A 207 -10.43 8.12 -12.61
C GLY A 207 -9.98 6.75 -13.14
N LEU A 208 -8.97 6.73 -14.02
CA LEU A 208 -8.41 5.51 -14.57
C LEU A 208 -7.80 4.61 -13.50
N ILE A 209 -6.96 5.15 -12.63
CA ILE A 209 -6.32 4.40 -11.54
C ILE A 209 -7.37 3.87 -10.56
N THR A 210 -8.36 4.67 -10.20
CA THR A 210 -9.48 4.23 -9.35
C THR A 210 -10.21 3.05 -9.98
N LEU A 211 -10.54 3.14 -11.28
CA LEU A 211 -11.19 2.04 -12.00
C LEU A 211 -10.32 0.78 -12.03
N THR A 212 -9.03 0.92 -12.29
CA THR A 212 -8.08 -0.20 -12.26
C THR A 212 -8.06 -0.88 -10.89
N ILE A 213 -8.01 -0.10 -9.80
CA ILE A 213 -8.06 -0.62 -8.43
C ILE A 213 -9.38 -1.36 -8.19
N LEU A 214 -10.52 -0.77 -8.56
CA LEU A 214 -11.83 -1.43 -8.41
C LEU A 214 -11.91 -2.77 -9.14
N VAL A 215 -11.39 -2.83 -10.37
CA VAL A 215 -11.33 -4.07 -11.16
C VAL A 215 -10.41 -5.10 -10.49
N MET A 216 -9.23 -4.69 -10.02
CA MET A 216 -8.30 -5.57 -9.30
C MET A 216 -8.92 -6.15 -8.03
N VAL A 217 -9.56 -5.30 -7.22
CA VAL A 217 -10.24 -5.72 -5.99
C VAL A 217 -11.35 -6.69 -6.33
N TRP A 218 -12.21 -6.38 -7.30
CA TRP A 218 -13.28 -7.28 -7.74
C TRP A 218 -12.74 -8.65 -8.20
N LEU A 219 -11.70 -8.66 -9.03
CA LEU A 219 -11.05 -9.88 -9.48
C LEU A 219 -10.44 -10.67 -8.31
N SER A 220 -9.78 -9.99 -7.37
CA SER A 220 -9.18 -10.62 -6.19
C SER A 220 -10.24 -11.29 -5.32
N LEU A 221 -11.38 -10.63 -5.09
CA LEU A 221 -12.48 -11.15 -4.30
C LEU A 221 -13.19 -12.30 -5.01
N ARG A 222 -13.43 -12.18 -6.32
CA ARG A 222 -14.04 -13.24 -7.14
C ARG A 222 -13.14 -14.46 -7.19
N PHE A 223 -11.83 -14.27 -7.30
CA PHE A 223 -10.88 -15.36 -7.26
C PHE A 223 -10.85 -15.98 -5.86
N ALA A 224 -10.80 -15.17 -4.80
CA ALA A 224 -10.84 -15.59 -3.40
C ALA A 224 -12.12 -16.32 -3.00
N SER A 225 -13.24 -16.07 -3.67
CA SER A 225 -14.54 -16.68 -3.34
C SER A 225 -14.90 -17.95 -4.09
N ARG A 226 -14.09 -18.39 -5.05
CA ARG A 226 -14.38 -19.57 -5.90
C ARG A 226 -14.09 -20.92 -5.21
N TYR A 227 -14.36 -21.04 -3.91
CA TYR A 227 -14.38 -22.31 -3.17
C TYR A 227 -15.58 -22.34 -2.22
#